data_AF-A0A914W674-F1
#
_entry.id   AF-A0A914W674-F1
#
_cell.length_a   1.000
_cell.length_b   1.000
_cell.length_c   1.000
_cell.angle_alpha   90.00
_cell.angle_beta   90.00
_cell.angle_gamma   90.00
#
_symmetry.space_group_name_H-M   'P 1'
#
loop_
_entity.id
_entity.type
_entity.pdbx_description
1 polymer ?
#
loop_
_entity_poly.entity_id
_entity_poly.type
_entity_poly.pdbx_seq_one_letter_code
_entity_poly.pdbx_strand_id
1 'polypeptide(L)'
;MLFLTEGLLLRQMSADPKLETYNVLILDEIHERHLQGDFLMGLLRELVSQRKDLKLILMSATINLELFTEYFKDAPVIKVPGRLYPIVLQYFPTPASTGGRGDDDKKKAEKIDPAPYVRILQMVDKKFQPKERGDALIFLSGISEITIVAEALKIYAEQSKLWIILMLHSTLSLEEQDKVFDSAPEGVRKCILSTNIAETSVTIDGIRFVVDSGKVKQMKYDATTRMHQLKEMWVSQASAEQRKGRAGRTGPGICYRLYSNEQYDAMDKYTTSEIQRVSLESLALQMYHLEFAVEPRKFPFIEPPNSDALEEAIESLKDQGALCTVRVDGTVKDELTPLGKMLVNLPVDVSIGKMLIMGCLFRQVRIHSLLLHQ
;
A
#
# COMPACT_ATOMS: atom_id res chain seq x y z
N MET A 1 9.86 22.22 -6.23
CA MET A 1 9.33 20.84 -6.32
C MET A 1 8.39 20.66 -5.14
N LEU A 2 7.15 20.24 -5.39
CA LEU A 2 6.12 20.04 -4.36
C LEU A 2 5.81 18.54 -4.28
N PHE A 3 5.76 17.99 -3.08
CA PHE A 3 5.34 16.62 -2.83
C PHE A 3 3.90 16.64 -2.34
N LEU A 4 3.02 15.95 -3.06
CA LEU A 4 1.59 15.91 -2.80
C LEU A 4 1.15 14.45 -2.80
N THR A 5 0.17 14.12 -1.96
CA THR A 5 -0.56 12.86 -2.09
C THR A 5 -1.49 12.92 -3.30
N GLU A 6 -1.80 11.76 -3.87
CA GLU A 6 -2.70 11.61 -5.02
C GLU A 6 -4.05 12.30 -4.76
N GLY A 7 -4.65 12.06 -3.60
CA GLY A 7 -5.90 12.68 -3.18
C GLY A 7 -5.85 14.21 -3.07
N LEU A 8 -4.72 14.78 -2.65
CA LEU A 8 -4.58 16.24 -2.61
C LEU A 8 -4.50 16.84 -4.01
N LEU A 9 -3.80 16.19 -4.94
CA LEU A 9 -3.77 16.63 -6.34
C LEU A 9 -5.13 16.47 -7.01
N LEU A 10 -5.85 15.38 -6.78
CA LEU A 10 -7.23 15.21 -7.24
C LEU A 10 -8.16 16.30 -6.72
N ARG A 11 -7.98 16.73 -5.46
CA ARG A 11 -8.74 17.86 -4.90
C ARG A 11 -8.38 19.18 -5.58
N GLN A 12 -7.11 19.40 -5.90
CA GLN A 12 -6.70 20.57 -6.68
C GLN A 12 -7.29 20.56 -8.09
N MET A 13 -7.36 19.40 -8.75
CA MET A 13 -8.00 19.24 -10.07
C MET A 13 -9.50 19.60 -10.06
N SER A 14 -10.18 19.46 -8.91
CA SER A 14 -11.58 19.92 -8.79
C SER A 14 -11.70 21.45 -8.92
N ALA A 15 -10.75 22.20 -8.35
CA ALA A 15 -10.73 23.66 -8.40
C ALA A 15 -10.06 24.21 -9.68
N ASP A 16 -9.04 23.51 -10.18
CA ASP A 16 -8.28 23.83 -11.39
C ASP A 16 -8.14 22.56 -12.27
N PRO A 17 -9.14 22.26 -13.11
CA PRO A 17 -9.13 21.06 -13.96
C PRO A 17 -7.98 21.00 -14.96
N LYS A 18 -7.35 22.15 -15.27
CA LYS A 18 -6.23 22.25 -16.22
C LYS A 18 -4.87 22.18 -15.54
N LEU A 19 -4.83 22.23 -14.21
CA LEU A 19 -3.60 22.23 -13.41
C LEU A 19 -2.61 23.29 -13.94
N GLU A 20 -3.09 24.51 -14.18
CA GLU A 20 -2.33 25.61 -14.82
C GLU A 20 -1.08 25.99 -14.02
N THR A 21 -1.11 25.75 -12.72
CA THR A 21 0.02 25.96 -11.80
C THR A 21 1.20 25.02 -12.02
N TYR A 22 1.03 23.92 -12.77
CA TYR A 22 2.07 22.91 -12.98
C TYR A 22 2.50 22.82 -14.45
N ASN A 23 3.81 22.74 -14.66
CA ASN A 23 4.42 22.43 -15.97
C ASN A 23 4.87 20.97 -16.09
N VAL A 24 5.21 20.33 -14.96
CA VAL A 24 5.66 18.94 -14.88
C VAL A 24 4.97 18.26 -13.71
N LEU A 25 4.37 17.11 -13.97
CA LEU A 25 3.81 16.21 -12.97
C LEU A 25 4.58 14.90 -12.99
N ILE A 26 4.91 14.40 -11.80
CA ILE A 26 5.60 13.13 -11.60
C ILE A 26 4.70 12.27 -10.73
N LEU A 27 4.22 11.15 -11.28
CA LEU A 27 3.56 10.11 -10.50
C LEU A 27 4.62 9.09 -10.10
N ASP A 28 4.89 9.00 -8.80
CA ASP A 28 5.86 8.05 -8.25
C ASP A 28 5.18 6.78 -7.76
N GLU A 29 5.93 5.69 -7.66
CA GLU A 29 5.47 4.40 -7.13
C GLU A 29 4.17 3.86 -7.78
N ILE A 30 3.93 4.14 -9.07
CA ILE A 30 2.69 3.76 -9.79
C ILE A 30 2.40 2.24 -9.79
N HIS A 31 3.40 1.43 -9.44
CA HIS A 31 3.27 -0.01 -9.33
C HIS A 31 2.53 -0.48 -8.07
N GLU A 32 2.31 0.39 -7.08
CA GLU A 32 1.46 0.07 -5.93
C GLU A 32 -0.02 -0.03 -6.35
N ARG A 33 -0.40 0.55 -7.50
CA ARG A 33 -1.74 0.42 -8.12
C ARG A 33 -2.87 0.80 -7.15
N HIS A 34 -2.66 1.93 -6.47
CA HIS A 34 -3.64 2.56 -5.60
C HIS A 34 -4.84 3.07 -6.38
N LEU A 35 -6.01 3.08 -5.72
CA LEU A 35 -7.26 3.51 -6.32
C LEU A 35 -7.21 4.95 -6.82
N GLN A 36 -6.69 5.86 -5.99
CA GLN A 36 -6.57 7.28 -6.32
C GLN A 36 -5.53 7.50 -7.43
N GLY A 37 -4.40 6.80 -7.38
CA GLY A 37 -3.36 6.84 -8.40
C GLY A 37 -3.84 6.39 -9.78
N ASP A 38 -4.54 5.26 -9.87
CA ASP A 38 -5.12 4.76 -11.12
C ASP A 38 -6.18 5.74 -11.68
N PHE A 39 -7.00 6.33 -10.81
CA PHE A 39 -7.98 7.35 -11.21
C PHE A 39 -7.29 8.63 -11.73
N LEU A 40 -6.33 9.15 -10.97
CA LEU A 40 -5.54 10.31 -11.33
C LEU A 40 -4.80 10.09 -12.66
N MET A 41 -4.25 8.90 -12.88
CA MET A 41 -3.58 8.54 -14.12
C MET A 41 -4.51 8.62 -15.33
N GLY A 42 -5.76 8.19 -15.20
CA GLY A 42 -6.76 8.33 -16.25
C GLY A 42 -7.12 9.78 -16.55
N LEU A 43 -7.23 10.63 -15.52
CA LEU A 43 -7.45 12.06 -15.70
C LEU A 43 -6.26 12.76 -16.36
N LEU A 44 -5.05 12.43 -15.93
CA LEU A 44 -3.82 13.02 -16.46
C LEU A 44 -3.54 12.58 -17.90
N ARG A 45 -3.93 11.36 -18.28
CA ARG A 45 -3.86 10.91 -19.67
C ARG A 45 -4.70 11.80 -20.59
N GLU A 46 -5.92 12.11 -20.18
CA GLU A 46 -6.80 13.03 -20.92
C GLU A 46 -6.23 14.46 -20.90
N LEU A 47 -5.78 14.94 -19.75
CA LEU A 47 -5.23 16.30 -19.60
C LEU A 47 -4.00 16.53 -20.49
N VAL A 48 -3.05 15.59 -20.54
CA VAL A 48 -1.84 15.69 -21.39
C VAL A 48 -2.21 15.69 -22.88
N SER A 49 -3.33 15.09 -23.25
CA SER A 49 -3.83 15.15 -24.63
C SER A 49 -4.26 16.58 -25.01
N GLN A 50 -4.81 17.33 -24.06
CA GLN A 50 -5.33 18.70 -24.22
C GLN A 50 -4.25 19.77 -23.98
N ARG A 51 -3.35 19.55 -23.00
CA ARG A 51 -2.23 20.42 -22.64
C ARG A 51 -0.90 19.86 -23.10
N LYS A 52 -0.50 20.24 -24.32
CA LYS A 52 0.78 19.83 -24.94
C LYS A 52 2.02 20.38 -24.23
N ASP A 53 1.86 21.44 -23.45
CA ASP A 53 2.90 22.09 -22.66
C ASP A 53 3.17 21.37 -21.33
N LEU A 54 2.18 20.62 -20.80
CA LEU A 54 2.31 19.81 -19.59
C LEU A 54 3.16 18.55 -19.86
N LYS A 55 4.12 18.27 -18.99
CA LYS A 55 4.90 17.02 -19.01
C LYS A 55 4.45 16.09 -17.89
N LEU A 56 4.18 14.84 -18.23
CA LEU A 56 3.87 13.77 -17.28
C LEU A 56 4.99 12.75 -17.27
N ILE A 57 5.52 12.45 -16.08
CA ILE A 57 6.52 11.43 -15.83
C ILE A 57 5.90 10.37 -14.93
N LEU A 58 6.01 9.11 -15.32
CA LEU A 58 5.55 7.97 -14.54
C LEU A 58 6.79 7.23 -14.02
N MET A 59 6.90 7.07 -12.70
CA MET A 59 8.00 6.38 -12.04
C MET A 59 7.49 5.10 -11.38
N SER A 60 8.25 4.02 -11.57
CA SER A 60 7.93 2.69 -11.05
C SER A 60 9.22 1.96 -10.69
N ALA A 61 9.21 1.27 -9.55
CA ALA A 61 10.28 0.34 -9.17
C ALA A 61 10.13 -1.05 -9.82
N THR A 62 8.96 -1.41 -10.36
CA THR A 62 8.69 -2.77 -10.89
C THR A 62 8.29 -2.81 -12.37
N ILE A 63 8.46 -3.99 -12.96
CA ILE A 63 8.58 -4.22 -14.41
C ILE A 63 7.23 -4.54 -15.10
N ASN A 64 6.05 -4.21 -14.55
CA ASN A 64 4.83 -4.28 -15.38
C ASN A 64 4.77 -3.11 -16.41
N LEU A 65 5.86 -2.94 -17.16
CA LEU A 65 6.05 -1.91 -18.17
C LEU A 65 5.07 -2.10 -19.33
N GLU A 66 4.72 -3.35 -19.65
CA GLU A 66 3.78 -3.66 -20.74
C GLU A 66 2.44 -2.97 -20.52
N LEU A 67 1.88 -3.06 -19.31
CA LEU A 67 0.61 -2.42 -18.98
C LEU A 67 0.66 -0.89 -19.17
N PHE A 68 1.71 -0.23 -18.64
CA PHE A 68 1.83 1.23 -18.73
C PHE A 68 2.17 1.71 -20.14
N THR A 69 3.00 0.97 -20.89
CA THR A 69 3.36 1.30 -22.27
C THR A 69 2.20 1.08 -23.23
N GLU A 70 1.36 0.07 -23.01
CA GLU A 70 0.13 -0.11 -23.78
C GLU A 70 -0.88 1.00 -23.49
N TYR A 71 -0.98 1.41 -22.24
CA TYR A 71 -1.89 2.47 -21.81
C TYR A 71 -1.45 3.87 -22.30
N PHE A 72 -0.13 4.14 -22.30
CA PHE A 72 0.51 5.33 -22.87
C PHE A 72 1.35 4.97 -24.12
N LYS A 73 0.68 4.56 -25.21
CA LYS A 73 1.32 4.00 -26.44
C LYS A 73 2.51 4.77 -27.01
N ASP A 74 2.53 6.10 -26.87
CA ASP A 74 3.57 6.97 -27.42
C ASP A 74 4.65 7.39 -26.40
N ALA A 75 4.60 6.87 -25.17
CA ALA A 75 5.50 7.29 -24.10
C ALA A 75 6.86 6.56 -24.19
N PRO A 76 7.99 7.29 -24.19
CA PRO A 76 9.31 6.67 -24.13
C PRO A 76 9.57 6.03 -22.77
N VAL A 77 10.16 4.83 -22.77
CA VAL A 77 10.57 4.13 -21.54
C VAL A 77 12.05 4.32 -21.30
N ILE A 78 12.39 4.92 -20.16
CA ILE A 78 13.77 5.02 -19.69
C ILE A 78 13.98 3.99 -18.58
N LYS A 79 14.85 3.01 -18.82
CA LYS A 79 15.25 2.03 -17.81
C LYS A 79 16.51 2.53 -17.10
N VAL A 80 16.40 2.86 -15.83
CA VAL A 80 17.54 3.17 -14.97
C VAL A 80 17.91 1.90 -14.21
N PRO A 81 19.07 1.26 -14.50
CA PRO A 81 19.46 0.06 -13.80
C PRO A 81 19.68 0.37 -12.32
N GLY A 82 19.04 -0.42 -11.44
CA GLY A 82 19.31 -0.35 -10.01
C GLY A 82 20.76 -0.73 -9.72
N ARG A 83 21.43 0.05 -8.87
CA ARG A 83 22.75 -0.29 -8.34
C ARG A 83 22.58 -1.15 -7.09
N LEU A 84 22.23 -2.42 -7.28
CA LEU A 84 22.19 -3.38 -6.18
C LEU A 84 23.49 -4.18 -6.13
N TYR A 85 24.03 -4.34 -4.93
CA TYR A 85 25.08 -5.30 -4.66
C TYR A 85 24.52 -6.73 -4.70
N PRO A 86 25.38 -7.75 -4.90
CA PRO A 86 24.94 -9.15 -4.92
C PRO A 86 24.19 -9.54 -3.65
N ILE A 87 23.06 -10.24 -3.82
CA ILE A 87 22.21 -10.71 -2.71
C ILE A 87 22.13 -12.23 -2.77
N VAL A 88 22.56 -12.90 -1.70
CA VAL A 88 22.41 -14.36 -1.58
C VAL A 88 20.99 -14.66 -1.10
N LEU A 89 20.25 -15.47 -1.85
CA LEU A 89 18.91 -15.90 -1.50
C LEU A 89 18.93 -17.28 -0.84
N GLN A 90 18.25 -17.44 0.30
CA GLN A 90 18.12 -18.71 1.00
C GLN A 90 16.67 -18.95 1.41
N TYR A 91 16.18 -20.16 1.16
CA TYR A 91 14.82 -20.59 1.55
C TYR A 91 14.88 -21.46 2.81
N PHE A 92 14.07 -21.11 3.80
CA PHE A 92 13.92 -21.78 5.09
C PHE A 92 12.42 -22.03 5.34
N PRO A 93 11.79 -22.95 4.58
CA PRO A 93 10.37 -23.24 4.75
C PRO A 93 10.08 -23.67 6.19
N THR A 94 9.00 -23.14 6.74
CA THR A 94 8.56 -23.44 8.11
C THR A 94 7.43 -24.48 8.08
N PRO A 95 7.22 -25.28 9.14
CA PRO A 95 6.11 -26.24 9.19
C PRO A 95 4.74 -25.59 8.95
N ALA A 96 4.58 -24.32 9.34
CA ALA A 96 3.40 -23.52 9.09
C ALA A 96 3.24 -23.11 7.61
N SER A 97 4.34 -23.00 6.85
CA SER A 97 4.30 -22.68 5.43
C SER A 97 3.96 -23.92 4.58
N THR A 98 4.32 -25.13 4.98
CA THR A 98 4.19 -26.34 4.14
C THR A 98 2.79 -26.97 4.04
N GLY A 99 1.71 -26.29 4.46
CA GLY A 99 0.32 -26.62 4.11
C GLY A 99 -0.25 -27.96 4.56
N GLY A 100 0.50 -28.81 5.26
CA GLY A 100 0.09 -30.17 5.61
C GLY A 100 -0.43 -30.31 7.04
N ARG A 101 -1.63 -29.83 7.37
CA ARG A 101 -2.39 -30.28 8.57
C ARG A 101 -3.90 -30.26 8.34
N GLY A 102 -4.56 -31.34 8.78
CA GLY A 102 -6.00 -31.59 8.68
C GLY A 102 -6.86 -30.62 9.51
N ASP A 103 -8.18 -30.69 9.27
CA ASP A 103 -9.20 -29.72 9.69
C ASP A 103 -9.29 -29.46 11.21
N ASP A 104 -8.81 -30.36 12.07
CA ASP A 104 -8.94 -30.23 13.53
C ASP A 104 -7.89 -29.30 14.18
N ASP A 105 -6.81 -28.93 13.48
CA ASP A 105 -5.73 -28.09 14.01
C ASP A 105 -5.87 -26.58 13.65
N LYS A 106 -6.90 -26.20 12.89
CA LYS A 106 -7.12 -24.81 12.43
C LYS A 106 -7.27 -23.78 13.57
N LYS A 107 -7.67 -24.21 14.77
CA LYS A 107 -7.81 -23.32 15.95
C LYS A 107 -6.50 -23.05 16.70
N LYS A 108 -5.42 -23.81 16.46
CA LYS A 108 -4.07 -23.57 17.04
C LYS A 108 -3.10 -22.91 16.06
N ALA A 109 -3.49 -22.76 14.80
CA ALA A 109 -2.69 -22.16 13.73
C ALA A 109 -2.66 -20.61 13.74
N GLU A 110 -3.23 -19.95 14.76
CA GLU A 110 -3.44 -18.50 14.74
C GLU A 110 -2.22 -17.65 15.14
N LYS A 111 -1.16 -18.23 15.70
CA LYS A 111 -0.04 -17.45 16.25
C LYS A 111 1.27 -17.79 15.55
N ILE A 112 1.93 -16.74 15.05
CA ILE A 112 3.24 -16.84 14.39
C ILE A 112 4.27 -17.50 15.32
N ASP A 113 5.03 -18.47 14.81
CA ASP A 113 6.15 -19.07 15.54
C ASP A 113 7.39 -18.16 15.45
N PRO A 114 7.90 -17.63 16.58
CA PRO A 114 9.09 -16.77 16.56
C PRO A 114 10.40 -17.55 16.38
N ALA A 115 10.43 -18.87 16.57
CA ALA A 115 11.66 -19.67 16.60
C ALA A 115 12.50 -19.59 15.30
N PRO A 116 11.91 -19.59 14.08
CA PRO A 116 12.67 -19.43 12.84
C PRO A 116 13.42 -18.10 12.76
N TYR A 117 12.83 -17.01 13.25
CA TYR A 117 13.43 -15.67 13.25
C TYR A 117 14.63 -15.59 14.21
N VAL A 118 14.48 -16.15 15.42
CA VAL A 118 15.58 -16.25 16.39
C VAL A 118 16.73 -17.09 15.82
N ARG A 119 16.41 -18.22 15.16
CA ARG A 119 17.41 -19.09 14.54
C ARG A 119 18.21 -18.38 13.46
N ILE A 120 17.57 -17.51 12.67
CA ILE A 120 18.28 -16.72 11.65
C ILE A 120 19.27 -15.75 12.31
N LEU A 121 18.88 -15.03 13.38
CA LEU A 121 19.84 -14.16 14.08
C LEU A 121 21.02 -14.97 14.65
N GLN A 122 20.75 -16.13 15.25
CA GLN A 122 21.81 -17.03 15.72
C GLN A 122 22.74 -17.49 14.61
N MET A 123 22.22 -17.74 13.40
CA MET A 123 23.02 -18.10 12.23
C MET A 123 23.87 -16.92 11.74
N VAL A 124 23.32 -15.71 11.75
CA VAL A 124 24.03 -14.48 11.42
C VAL A 124 25.19 -14.27 12.40
N ASP A 125 24.95 -14.41 13.70
CA ASP A 125 25.97 -14.23 14.75
C ASP A 125 27.07 -15.29 14.69
N LYS A 126 26.75 -16.53 14.33
CA LYS A 126 27.74 -17.59 14.12
C LYS A 126 28.61 -17.36 12.88
N LYS A 127 28.06 -16.74 11.83
CA LYS A 127 28.72 -16.62 10.53
C LYS A 127 29.48 -15.30 10.36
N PHE A 128 29.03 -14.22 10.99
CA PHE A 128 29.57 -12.87 10.80
C PHE A 128 30.03 -12.27 12.11
N GLN A 129 31.26 -11.74 12.13
CA GLN A 129 31.82 -11.15 13.36
C GLN A 129 31.02 -9.90 13.78
N PRO A 130 30.85 -9.62 15.09
CA PRO A 130 30.10 -8.45 15.55
C PRO A 130 30.59 -7.09 15.01
N LYS A 131 31.89 -6.99 14.70
CA LYS A 131 32.48 -5.78 14.10
C LYS A 131 32.09 -5.58 12.64
N GLU A 132 31.63 -6.62 11.95
CA GLU A 132 31.07 -6.49 10.61
C GLU A 132 29.69 -5.85 10.69
N ARG A 133 29.56 -4.68 10.04
CA ARG A 133 28.29 -3.99 9.88
C ARG A 133 27.28 -4.85 9.10
N GLY A 134 26.01 -4.71 9.45
CA GLY A 134 24.90 -5.34 8.77
C GLY A 134 23.69 -5.45 9.67
N ASP A 135 22.73 -4.55 9.49
CA ASP A 135 21.46 -4.60 10.20
C ASP A 135 20.52 -5.63 9.57
N ALA A 136 19.59 -6.12 10.37
CA ALA A 136 18.55 -7.05 9.96
C ALA A 136 17.20 -6.34 9.79
N LEU A 137 16.46 -6.67 8.73
CA LEU A 137 15.10 -6.23 8.48
C LEU A 137 14.20 -7.46 8.32
N ILE A 138 13.20 -7.58 9.18
CA ILE A 138 12.25 -8.69 9.22
C ILE A 138 10.89 -8.19 8.75
N PHE A 139 10.37 -8.76 7.65
CA PHE A 139 9.04 -8.47 7.13
C PHE A 139 7.99 -9.41 7.74
N LEU A 140 7.01 -8.82 8.40
CA LEU A 140 5.89 -9.49 9.06
C LEU A 140 4.55 -8.93 8.57
N SER A 141 3.45 -9.67 8.83
CA SER A 141 2.15 -9.33 8.28
C SER A 141 1.43 -8.19 9.01
N GLY A 142 1.69 -7.99 10.31
CA GLY A 142 1.06 -6.93 11.09
C GLY A 142 1.67 -6.74 12.49
N ILE A 143 1.09 -5.80 13.25
CA ILE A 143 1.59 -5.41 14.58
C ILE A 143 1.55 -6.55 15.60
N SER A 144 0.52 -7.39 15.56
CA SER A 144 0.40 -8.55 16.47
C SER A 144 1.57 -9.51 16.29
N GLU A 145 1.92 -9.81 15.04
CA GLU A 145 3.05 -10.67 14.69
C GLU A 145 4.39 -10.01 15.04
N ILE A 146 4.53 -8.70 14.78
CA ILE A 146 5.71 -7.91 15.15
C ILE A 146 5.97 -8.01 16.65
N THR A 147 4.95 -7.80 17.50
CA THR A 147 5.11 -7.84 18.95
C THR A 147 5.57 -9.22 19.44
N ILE A 148 4.95 -10.30 18.93
CA ILE A 148 5.29 -11.68 19.32
C ILE A 148 6.74 -12.02 18.98
N VAL A 149 7.17 -11.69 17.76
CA VAL A 149 8.55 -11.96 17.32
C VAL A 149 9.53 -11.05 18.05
N ALA A 150 9.18 -9.77 18.28
CA ALA A 150 10.03 -8.83 19.00
C ALA A 150 10.29 -9.27 20.45
N GLU A 151 9.28 -9.78 21.17
CA GLU A 151 9.45 -10.31 22.53
C GLU A 151 10.48 -11.46 22.57
N ALA A 152 10.36 -12.42 21.67
CA ALA A 152 11.30 -13.54 21.59
C ALA A 152 12.73 -13.09 21.20
N LEU A 153 12.84 -12.14 20.26
CA LEU A 153 14.13 -11.59 19.85
C LEU A 153 14.78 -10.73 20.95
N LYS A 154 14.00 -10.03 21.77
CA LYS A 154 14.50 -9.27 22.93
C LYS A 154 15.16 -10.18 23.96
N ILE A 155 14.54 -11.34 24.26
CA ILE A 155 15.14 -12.35 25.16
C ILE A 155 16.50 -12.82 24.63
N TYR A 156 16.58 -13.09 23.32
CA TYR A 156 17.85 -13.48 22.69
C TYR A 156 18.88 -12.34 22.66
N ALA A 157 18.44 -11.11 22.39
CA ALA A 157 19.28 -9.91 22.39
C ALA A 157 19.85 -9.60 23.77
N GLU A 158 19.10 -9.83 24.85
CA GLU A 158 19.56 -9.68 26.21
C GLU A 158 20.69 -10.65 26.57
N GLN A 159 20.68 -11.85 26.00
CA GLN A 159 21.71 -12.88 26.20
C GLN A 159 22.95 -12.63 25.33
N SER A 160 22.75 -12.32 24.05
CA SER A 160 23.85 -12.10 23.10
C SER A 160 24.53 -10.74 23.25
N LYS A 161 23.78 -9.70 23.66
CA LYS A 161 24.18 -8.28 23.65
C LYS A 161 24.61 -7.75 22.27
N LEU A 162 24.24 -8.43 21.19
CA LEU A 162 24.64 -8.10 19.81
C LEU A 162 23.57 -7.33 19.03
N TRP A 163 22.32 -7.29 19.51
CA TRP A 163 21.18 -6.77 18.77
C TRP A 163 20.38 -5.72 19.52
N ILE A 164 19.96 -4.67 18.82
CA ILE A 164 18.94 -3.72 19.25
C ILE A 164 17.66 -4.03 18.48
N ILE A 165 16.61 -4.42 19.19
CA ILE A 165 15.32 -4.80 18.57
C ILE A 165 14.42 -3.57 18.45
N LEU A 166 14.06 -3.21 17.22
CA LEU A 166 13.20 -2.07 16.90
C LEU A 166 11.96 -2.53 16.12
N MET A 167 10.84 -1.86 16.34
CA MET A 167 9.59 -2.12 15.63
C MET A 167 9.28 -0.94 14.71
N LEU A 168 8.74 -1.23 13.53
CA LEU A 168 8.31 -0.24 12.56
C LEU A 168 6.92 -0.58 12.04
N HIS A 169 5.94 0.25 12.40
CA HIS A 169 4.53 0.07 12.02
C HIS A 169 3.83 1.42 12.02
N SER A 170 2.83 1.59 11.14
CA SER A 170 2.11 2.87 10.96
C SER A 170 1.36 3.37 12.19
N THR A 171 1.07 2.49 13.15
CA THR A 171 0.40 2.85 14.42
C THR A 171 1.36 3.34 15.50
N LEU A 172 2.68 3.24 15.30
CA LEU A 172 3.67 3.73 16.25
C LEU A 172 3.80 5.26 16.17
N SER A 173 4.22 5.88 17.26
CA SER A 173 4.51 7.32 17.27
C SER A 173 5.67 7.67 16.33
N LEU A 174 5.71 8.91 15.83
CA LEU A 174 6.81 9.37 14.96
C LEU A 174 8.17 9.21 15.64
N GLU A 175 8.27 9.54 16.93
CA GLU A 175 9.50 9.37 17.72
C GLU A 175 9.98 7.91 17.79
N GLU A 176 9.07 6.93 17.79
CA GLU A 176 9.43 5.51 17.77
C GLU A 176 9.85 5.04 16.38
N GLN A 177 9.19 5.54 15.34
CA GLN A 177 9.57 5.25 13.96
C GLN A 177 10.95 5.84 13.64
N ASP A 178 11.27 7.04 14.13
CA ASP A 178 12.53 7.72 13.84
C ASP A 178 13.76 6.97 14.37
N LYS A 179 13.62 6.20 15.46
CA LYS A 179 14.70 5.38 16.04
C LYS A 179 15.29 4.38 15.06
N VAL A 180 14.55 3.98 14.02
CA VAL A 180 15.05 3.02 13.02
C VAL A 180 16.14 3.62 12.14
N PHE A 181 16.23 4.95 12.03
CA PHE A 181 17.24 5.65 11.23
C PHE A 181 18.54 5.92 11.99
N ASP A 182 18.51 5.84 13.32
CA ASP A 182 19.70 6.05 14.15
C ASP A 182 20.78 4.99 13.87
N SER A 183 22.04 5.39 13.92
CA SER A 183 23.15 4.46 13.78
C SER A 183 23.34 3.63 15.05
N ALA A 184 23.53 2.31 14.91
CA ALA A 184 23.86 1.47 16.06
C ALA A 184 25.28 1.77 16.59
N PRO A 185 25.50 1.63 17.92
CA PRO A 185 26.83 1.66 18.51
C PRO A 185 27.76 0.59 17.94
N GLU A 186 29.07 0.81 18.04
CA GLU A 186 30.07 -0.13 17.53
C GLU A 186 29.97 -1.50 18.22
N GLY A 187 29.97 -2.57 17.43
CA GLY A 187 29.85 -3.96 17.92
C GLY A 187 28.42 -4.45 18.14
N VAL A 188 27.40 -3.62 17.85
CA VAL A 188 25.98 -3.95 17.96
C VAL A 188 25.28 -3.70 16.62
N ARG A 189 24.27 -4.51 16.30
CA ARG A 189 23.44 -4.42 15.08
C ARG A 189 22.00 -4.06 15.42
N LYS A 190 21.26 -3.45 14.49
CA LYS A 190 19.80 -3.29 14.61
C LYS A 190 19.09 -4.49 14.00
N CYS A 191 18.02 -4.93 14.64
CA CYS A 191 17.04 -5.85 14.06
C CYS A 191 15.69 -5.15 14.05
N ILE A 192 15.22 -4.80 12.86
CA ILE A 192 14.03 -3.98 12.63
C ILE A 192 12.91 -4.91 12.16
N LEU A 193 11.80 -4.93 12.89
CA LEU A 193 10.62 -5.70 12.55
C LEU A 193 9.59 -4.76 11.93
N SER A 194 9.19 -5.04 10.69
CA SER A 194 8.38 -4.12 9.89
C SER A 194 7.28 -4.85 9.12
N THR A 195 6.21 -4.14 8.79
CA THR A 195 5.28 -4.52 7.71
C THR A 195 5.83 -4.04 6.35
N ASN A 196 4.97 -3.96 5.33
CA ASN A 196 5.26 -3.40 4.02
C ASN A 196 5.69 -1.92 4.03
N ILE A 197 5.60 -1.20 5.16
CA ILE A 197 6.12 0.18 5.26
C ILE A 197 7.62 0.29 4.90
N ALA A 198 8.43 -0.72 5.23
CA ALA A 198 9.84 -0.77 4.83
C ALA A 198 10.07 -1.32 3.41
N GLU A 199 9.02 -1.80 2.74
CA GLU A 199 9.07 -2.34 1.37
C GLU A 199 9.08 -1.23 0.33
N THR A 200 8.33 -0.14 0.57
CA THR A 200 8.21 1.02 -0.33
C THR A 200 8.50 2.33 0.41
N SER A 201 7.68 2.66 1.40
CA SER A 201 7.59 4.00 2.03
C SER A 201 8.84 4.47 2.80
N VAL A 202 9.66 3.56 3.32
CA VAL A 202 10.82 3.90 4.15
C VAL A 202 12.08 3.23 3.63
N THR A 203 13.18 3.98 3.56
CA THR A 203 14.51 3.48 3.21
C THR A 203 15.42 3.52 4.42
N ILE A 204 15.78 2.34 4.94
CA ILE A 204 16.71 2.21 6.07
C ILE A 204 18.07 1.81 5.52
N ASP A 205 19.08 2.62 5.82
CA ASP A 205 20.46 2.31 5.45
C ASP A 205 21.07 1.25 6.35
N GLY A 206 22.09 0.56 5.85
CA GLY A 206 22.85 -0.44 6.62
C GLY A 206 22.20 -1.83 6.70
N ILE A 207 21.01 -2.03 6.12
CA ILE A 207 20.38 -3.36 6.03
C ILE A 207 21.23 -4.28 5.15
N ARG A 208 21.67 -5.39 5.74
CA ARG A 208 22.43 -6.47 5.08
C ARG A 208 21.68 -7.80 5.11
N PHE A 209 20.84 -8.01 6.11
CA PHE A 209 20.11 -9.26 6.30
C PHE A 209 18.61 -8.97 6.21
N VAL A 210 17.93 -9.57 5.23
CA VAL A 210 16.47 -9.49 5.13
C VAL A 210 15.88 -10.83 5.51
N VAL A 211 14.85 -10.85 6.34
CA VAL A 211 14.04 -12.03 6.63
C VAL A 211 12.62 -11.76 6.15
N ASP A 212 12.15 -12.53 5.18
CA ASP A 212 10.83 -12.37 4.58
C ASP A 212 9.91 -13.52 4.98
N SER A 213 8.87 -13.19 5.75
CA SER A 213 7.80 -14.14 6.09
C SER A 213 6.97 -14.56 4.88
N GLY A 214 6.97 -13.75 3.81
CA GLY A 214 6.14 -13.94 2.62
C GLY A 214 4.68 -13.56 2.84
N LYS A 215 4.32 -13.03 4.01
CA LYS A 215 2.94 -12.67 4.37
C LYS A 215 2.75 -11.16 4.38
N VAL A 216 1.50 -10.76 4.13
CA VAL A 216 1.02 -9.38 4.24
C VAL A 216 -0.45 -9.39 4.64
N LYS A 217 -0.87 -8.43 5.47
CA LYS A 217 -2.29 -8.15 5.72
C LYS A 217 -2.75 -7.07 4.76
N GLN A 218 -3.79 -7.35 3.98
CA GLN A 218 -4.37 -6.41 3.04
C GLN A 218 -5.88 -6.35 3.21
N MET A 219 -6.44 -5.17 2.95
CA MET A 219 -7.88 -4.96 2.93
C MET A 219 -8.46 -5.67 1.71
N LYS A 220 -9.52 -6.44 1.93
CA LYS A 220 -10.31 -7.07 0.90
C LYS A 220 -11.79 -6.76 1.15
N TYR A 221 -12.46 -6.24 0.14
CA TYR A 221 -13.91 -6.08 0.15
C TYR A 221 -14.58 -7.44 -0.09
N ASP A 222 -15.52 -7.77 0.78
CA ASP A 222 -16.42 -8.90 0.59
C ASP A 222 -17.78 -8.37 0.15
N ALA A 223 -18.14 -8.65 -1.12
CA ALA A 223 -19.40 -8.23 -1.71
C ALA A 223 -20.63 -8.83 -0.99
N THR A 224 -20.48 -10.00 -0.37
CA THR A 224 -21.60 -10.67 0.33
C THR A 224 -21.95 -9.95 1.62
N THR A 225 -20.93 -9.55 2.39
CA THR A 225 -21.11 -8.87 3.67
C THR A 225 -21.10 -7.35 3.53
N ARG A 226 -20.77 -6.83 2.35
CA ARG A 226 -20.58 -5.39 2.05
C ARG A 226 -19.62 -4.71 3.01
N MET A 227 -18.59 -5.44 3.43
CA MET A 227 -17.62 -4.97 4.42
C MET A 227 -16.19 -5.21 3.95
N HIS A 228 -15.31 -4.32 4.37
CA HIS A 228 -13.89 -4.54 4.25
C HIS A 228 -13.39 -5.44 5.37
N GLN A 229 -12.66 -6.48 5.01
CA GLN A 229 -11.97 -7.35 5.94
C GLN A 229 -10.46 -7.27 5.71
N LEU A 230 -9.71 -7.08 6.79
CA LEU A 230 -8.26 -7.23 6.76
C LEU A 230 -7.92 -8.72 6.76
N LYS A 231 -7.37 -9.22 5.66
CA LYS A 231 -7.03 -10.63 5.51
C LYS A 231 -5.53 -10.81 5.31
N GLU A 232 -4.97 -11.81 5.98
CA GLU A 232 -3.59 -12.22 5.72
C GLU A 232 -3.51 -13.06 4.44
N MET A 233 -2.57 -12.71 3.57
CA MET A 233 -2.31 -13.40 2.31
C MET A 233 -0.80 -13.48 2.03
N TRP A 234 -0.45 -14.24 1.00
CA TRP A 234 0.91 -14.25 0.46
C TRP A 234 1.17 -12.94 -0.30
N VAL A 235 2.42 -12.50 -0.27
CA VAL A 235 2.89 -11.38 -1.09
C VAL A 235 2.98 -11.79 -2.56
N SER A 236 3.01 -10.80 -3.45
CA SER A 236 3.35 -11.06 -4.85
C SER A 236 4.85 -11.33 -5.03
N GLN A 237 5.22 -11.95 -6.15
CA GLN A 237 6.62 -12.15 -6.51
C GLN A 237 7.37 -10.82 -6.63
N ALA A 238 6.71 -9.78 -7.16
CA ALA A 238 7.25 -8.43 -7.24
C ALA A 238 7.55 -7.86 -5.84
N SER A 239 6.63 -7.97 -4.90
CA SER A 239 6.85 -7.54 -3.50
C SER A 239 8.00 -8.32 -2.84
N ALA A 240 8.03 -9.64 -3.00
CA ALA A 240 9.12 -10.47 -2.48
C ALA A 240 10.50 -10.11 -3.09
N GLU A 241 10.53 -9.63 -4.34
CA GLU A 241 11.74 -9.14 -4.99
C GLU A 241 12.18 -7.77 -4.46
N GLN A 242 11.23 -6.86 -4.21
CA GLN A 242 11.51 -5.58 -3.57
C GLN A 242 12.08 -5.76 -2.15
N ARG A 243 11.46 -6.63 -1.35
CA ARG A 243 11.94 -7.00 -0.01
C ARG A 243 13.36 -7.54 -0.05
N LYS A 244 13.64 -8.47 -0.98
CA LYS A 244 14.99 -8.99 -1.20
C LYS A 244 15.97 -7.86 -1.52
N GLY A 245 15.59 -6.94 -2.40
CA GLY A 245 16.40 -5.78 -2.81
C GLY A 245 16.86 -4.88 -1.67
N ARG A 246 16.14 -4.85 -0.54
CA ARG A 246 16.52 -4.06 0.64
C ARG A 246 17.86 -4.51 1.26
N ALA A 247 18.26 -5.77 1.09
CA ALA A 247 19.55 -6.28 1.56
C ALA A 247 20.76 -5.83 0.71
N GLY A 248 20.52 -5.39 -0.53
CA GLY A 248 21.59 -5.13 -1.51
C GLY A 248 21.89 -3.66 -1.75
N ARG A 249 21.42 -2.74 -0.91
CA ARG A 249 21.53 -1.29 -1.16
C ARG A 249 22.90 -0.71 -0.82
N THR A 250 23.46 -1.09 0.33
CA THR A 250 24.72 -0.52 0.84
C THR A 250 25.92 -1.45 0.65
N GLY A 251 25.68 -2.74 0.44
CA GLY A 251 26.72 -3.75 0.23
C GLY A 251 26.12 -5.14 -0.02
N PRO A 252 26.96 -6.18 -0.17
CA PRO A 252 26.48 -7.55 -0.38
C PRO A 252 25.64 -8.05 0.80
N GLY A 253 24.44 -8.53 0.49
CA GLY A 253 23.43 -8.90 1.46
C GLY A 253 22.97 -10.35 1.38
N ILE A 254 22.12 -10.75 2.33
CA ILE A 254 21.46 -12.06 2.34
C ILE A 254 19.97 -11.85 2.59
N CYS A 255 19.14 -12.53 1.79
CA CYS A 255 17.71 -12.61 2.00
C CYS A 255 17.31 -14.04 2.38
N TYR A 256 16.63 -14.16 3.51
CA TYR A 256 16.10 -15.39 4.08
C TYR A 256 14.58 -15.42 3.88
N ARG A 257 14.09 -16.30 3.01
CA ARG A 257 12.63 -16.49 2.79
C ARG A 257 12.14 -17.63 3.67
N LEU A 258 11.10 -17.41 4.47
CA LEU A 258 10.55 -18.40 5.41
C LEU A 258 9.47 -19.33 4.80
N TYR A 259 9.48 -19.42 3.46
CA TYR A 259 8.61 -20.22 2.62
C TYR A 259 9.48 -21.01 1.64
N SER A 260 8.91 -22.00 0.95
CA SER A 260 9.65 -22.80 -0.04
C SER A 260 9.71 -22.11 -1.41
N ASN A 261 10.52 -22.64 -2.32
CA ASN A 261 10.58 -22.10 -3.68
C ASN A 261 9.28 -22.38 -4.45
N GLU A 262 8.69 -23.54 -4.25
CA GLU A 262 7.39 -23.90 -4.85
C GLU A 262 6.28 -22.95 -4.40
N GLN A 263 6.32 -22.50 -3.14
CA GLN A 263 5.38 -21.50 -2.64
C GLN A 263 5.58 -20.14 -3.30
N TYR A 264 6.84 -19.74 -3.53
CA TYR A 264 7.16 -18.51 -4.25
C TYR A 264 6.65 -18.55 -5.69
N ASP A 265 6.87 -19.67 -6.38
CA ASP A 265 6.41 -19.86 -7.76
C ASP A 265 4.88 -19.87 -7.87
N ALA A 266 4.18 -20.29 -6.81
CA ALA A 266 2.73 -20.24 -6.71
C ALA A 266 2.16 -18.85 -6.34
N MET A 267 2.99 -17.88 -5.96
CA MET A 267 2.54 -16.50 -5.70
C MET A 267 2.21 -15.78 -7.00
N ASP A 268 1.24 -14.87 -6.94
CA ASP A 268 0.93 -13.99 -8.06
C ASP A 268 2.14 -13.12 -8.43
N LYS A 269 2.35 -12.87 -9.72
CA LYS A 269 3.49 -12.07 -10.19
C LYS A 269 3.47 -10.65 -9.65
N TYR A 270 2.28 -10.04 -9.61
CA TYR A 270 2.04 -8.67 -9.17
C TYR A 270 0.89 -8.64 -8.18
N THR A 271 0.89 -7.65 -7.30
CA THR A 271 -0.22 -7.40 -6.38
C THR A 271 -1.44 -6.96 -7.19
N THR A 272 -2.61 -7.53 -6.91
CA THR A 272 -3.87 -7.11 -7.53
C THR A 272 -4.13 -5.63 -7.24
N SER A 273 -4.52 -4.87 -8.26
CA SER A 273 -4.83 -3.45 -8.14
C SER A 273 -5.93 -3.21 -7.10
N GLU A 274 -5.87 -2.06 -6.42
CA GLU A 274 -6.81 -1.73 -5.35
C GLU A 274 -8.24 -1.60 -5.89
N ILE A 275 -8.40 -1.07 -7.11
CA ILE A 275 -9.68 -0.92 -7.82
C ILE A 275 -10.48 -2.23 -7.98
N GLN A 276 -9.81 -3.39 -7.93
CA GLN A 276 -10.47 -4.69 -8.02
C GLN A 276 -10.83 -5.28 -6.65
N ARG A 277 -10.42 -4.64 -5.55
CA ARG A 277 -10.46 -5.21 -4.19
C ARG A 277 -11.20 -4.37 -3.17
N VAL A 278 -11.57 -3.14 -3.49
CA VAL A 278 -12.23 -2.20 -2.57
C VAL A 278 -13.60 -1.76 -3.10
N SER A 279 -14.43 -1.21 -2.22
CA SER A 279 -15.69 -0.56 -2.62
C SER A 279 -15.39 0.67 -3.48
N LEU A 280 -16.18 0.85 -4.53
CA LEU A 280 -16.02 1.93 -5.50
C LEU A 280 -16.94 3.12 -5.21
N GLU A 281 -17.67 3.14 -4.09
CA GLU A 281 -18.60 4.23 -3.74
C GLU A 281 -17.90 5.59 -3.68
N SER A 282 -16.83 5.69 -2.90
CA SER A 282 -16.08 6.94 -2.73
C SER A 282 -15.45 7.40 -4.05
N LEU A 283 -14.93 6.47 -4.86
CA LEU A 283 -14.38 6.77 -6.18
C LEU A 283 -15.48 7.25 -7.14
N ALA A 284 -16.58 6.51 -7.28
CA ALA A 284 -17.69 6.87 -8.15
C ALA A 284 -18.26 8.25 -7.79
N LEU A 285 -18.44 8.51 -6.49
CA LEU A 285 -18.88 9.81 -5.98
C LEU A 285 -17.92 10.94 -6.39
N GLN A 286 -16.60 10.72 -6.26
CA GLN A 286 -15.58 11.68 -6.68
C GLN A 286 -15.57 11.90 -8.20
N MET A 287 -15.76 10.84 -8.99
CA MET A 287 -15.85 10.92 -10.45
C MET A 287 -17.03 11.79 -10.90
N TYR A 288 -18.20 11.64 -10.28
CA TYR A 288 -19.36 12.49 -10.57
C TYR A 288 -19.15 13.95 -10.13
N HIS A 289 -18.34 14.20 -9.09
CA HIS A 289 -18.07 15.56 -8.62
C HIS A 289 -17.15 16.34 -9.55
N LEU A 290 -16.12 15.69 -10.07
CA LEU A 290 -15.15 16.35 -10.92
C LEU A 290 -15.72 16.73 -12.30
N GLU A 291 -16.95 16.30 -12.62
CA GLU A 291 -17.68 16.61 -13.87
C GLU A 291 -16.83 16.41 -15.14
N PHE A 292 -15.79 15.58 -15.08
CA PHE A 292 -15.03 15.23 -16.26
C PHE A 292 -16.00 14.59 -17.26
N ALA A 293 -15.83 14.92 -18.54
CA ALA A 293 -16.77 14.61 -19.62
C ALA A 293 -17.07 13.11 -19.83
N VAL A 294 -16.52 12.23 -19.00
CA VAL A 294 -16.58 10.78 -19.10
C VAL A 294 -17.29 10.22 -17.86
N GLU A 295 -18.46 9.62 -18.10
CA GLU A 295 -19.18 8.84 -17.09
C GLU A 295 -18.27 7.76 -16.46
N PRO A 296 -18.44 7.39 -15.18
CA PRO A 296 -17.64 6.35 -14.53
C PRO A 296 -17.53 5.04 -15.33
N ARG A 297 -18.60 4.68 -16.03
CA ARG A 297 -18.70 3.47 -16.89
C ARG A 297 -17.82 3.51 -18.14
N LYS A 298 -17.45 4.69 -18.61
CA LYS A 298 -16.65 4.91 -19.83
C LYS A 298 -15.25 5.42 -19.52
N PHE A 299 -14.93 5.58 -18.23
CA PHE A 299 -13.66 6.13 -17.81
C PHE A 299 -12.50 5.24 -18.27
N PRO A 300 -11.44 5.80 -18.86
CA PRO A 300 -10.35 5.01 -19.42
C PRO A 300 -9.40 4.55 -18.31
N PHE A 301 -9.83 3.67 -17.41
CA PHE A 301 -8.93 3.08 -16.42
C PHE A 301 -7.80 2.30 -17.10
N ILE A 302 -6.62 2.24 -16.46
CA ILE A 302 -5.52 1.38 -16.91
C ILE A 302 -5.94 -0.10 -16.92
N GLU A 303 -6.67 -0.51 -15.89
CA GLU A 303 -7.42 -1.76 -15.84
C GLU A 303 -8.82 -1.43 -15.31
N PRO A 304 -9.89 -1.79 -16.02
CA PRO A 304 -11.25 -1.46 -15.59
C PRO A 304 -11.63 -2.20 -14.31
N PRO A 305 -12.45 -1.59 -13.44
CA PRO A 305 -13.08 -2.30 -12.34
C PRO A 305 -14.03 -3.40 -12.87
N ASN A 306 -14.40 -4.33 -11.99
CA ASN A 306 -15.52 -5.20 -12.26
C ASN A 306 -16.80 -4.35 -12.49
N SER A 307 -17.46 -4.55 -13.63
CA SER A 307 -18.68 -3.83 -14.00
C SER A 307 -19.80 -3.98 -12.96
N ASP A 308 -19.95 -5.17 -12.37
CA ASP A 308 -20.97 -5.42 -11.34
C ASP A 308 -20.66 -4.64 -10.05
N ALA A 309 -19.37 -4.57 -9.66
CA ALA A 309 -18.95 -3.82 -8.48
C ALA A 309 -19.12 -2.30 -8.67
N LEU A 310 -18.88 -1.80 -9.88
CA LEU A 310 -19.13 -0.40 -10.22
C LEU A 310 -20.62 -0.08 -10.21
N GLU A 311 -21.47 -0.95 -10.75
CA GLU A 311 -22.91 -0.74 -10.76
C GLU A 311 -23.48 -0.82 -9.33
N GLU A 312 -23.05 -1.79 -8.51
CA GLU A 312 -23.44 -1.88 -7.10
C GLU A 312 -23.06 -0.60 -6.32
N ALA A 313 -21.88 -0.04 -6.57
CA ALA A 313 -21.47 1.22 -5.96
C ALA A 313 -22.37 2.39 -6.38
N ILE A 314 -22.75 2.47 -7.66
CA ILE A 314 -23.64 3.52 -8.17
C ILE A 314 -25.06 3.37 -7.59
N GLU A 315 -25.59 2.16 -7.52
CA GLU A 315 -26.89 1.86 -6.90
C GLU A 315 -26.88 2.21 -5.41
N SER A 316 -25.83 1.83 -4.68
CA SER A 316 -25.66 2.19 -3.26
C SER A 316 -25.66 3.71 -3.06
N LEU A 317 -24.97 4.46 -3.92
CA LEU A 317 -24.99 5.93 -3.86
C LEU A 317 -26.38 6.53 -4.12
N LYS A 318 -27.20 5.90 -4.97
CA LYS A 318 -28.59 6.30 -5.20
C LYS A 318 -29.47 5.99 -3.99
N ASP A 319 -29.32 4.81 -3.40
CA ASP A 319 -30.02 4.41 -2.16
C ASP A 319 -29.65 5.32 -0.98
N GLN A 320 -28.39 5.75 -0.92
CA GLN A 320 -27.92 6.72 0.06
C GLN A 320 -28.38 8.16 -0.25
N GLY A 321 -28.99 8.42 -1.40
CA GLY A 321 -29.46 9.74 -1.82
C GLY A 321 -28.33 10.69 -2.20
N ALA A 322 -27.12 10.18 -2.44
CA ALA A 322 -25.97 10.96 -2.90
C ALA A 322 -26.04 11.21 -4.42
N LEU A 323 -26.63 10.28 -5.17
CA LEU A 323 -26.91 10.42 -6.59
C LEU A 323 -28.41 10.39 -6.87
N CYS A 324 -28.83 11.07 -7.93
CA CYS A 324 -30.15 10.93 -8.52
C CYS A 324 -30.05 10.72 -10.03
N THR A 325 -31.01 9.98 -10.58
CA THR A 325 -31.12 9.80 -12.02
C THR A 325 -32.01 10.91 -12.60
N VAL A 326 -31.44 11.74 -13.48
CA VAL A 326 -32.10 12.85 -14.15
C VAL A 326 -32.26 12.52 -15.63
N ARG A 327 -33.35 13.00 -16.24
CA ARG A 327 -33.54 12.97 -17.70
C ARG A 327 -33.31 14.36 -18.25
N VAL A 328 -32.26 14.50 -19.05
CA VAL A 328 -31.93 15.74 -19.77
C VAL A 328 -31.93 15.41 -21.26
N ASP A 329 -32.74 16.12 -22.05
CA ASP A 329 -32.81 15.99 -23.51
C ASP A 329 -33.00 14.55 -24.01
N GLY A 330 -33.82 13.76 -23.32
CA GLY A 330 -34.09 12.35 -23.66
C GLY A 330 -33.00 11.35 -23.25
N THR A 331 -31.88 11.84 -22.69
CA THR A 331 -30.79 11.02 -22.17
C THR A 331 -30.93 10.86 -20.65
N VAL A 332 -30.77 9.62 -20.18
CA VAL A 332 -30.77 9.31 -18.73
C VAL A 332 -29.34 9.46 -18.22
N LYS A 333 -29.13 10.34 -17.24
CA LYS A 333 -27.81 10.57 -16.62
C LYS A 333 -27.94 10.56 -15.10
N ASP A 334 -26.91 10.07 -14.43
CA ASP A 334 -26.80 10.17 -12.97
C ASP A 334 -26.08 11.48 -12.61
N GLU A 335 -26.64 12.23 -11.66
CA GLU A 335 -26.12 13.51 -11.19
C GLU A 335 -26.02 13.54 -9.66
N LEU A 336 -25.11 14.37 -9.14
CA LEU A 336 -24.96 14.57 -7.70
C LEU A 336 -26.11 15.37 -7.11
N THR A 337 -26.70 14.84 -6.04
CA THR A 337 -27.63 15.59 -5.21
C THR A 337 -26.89 16.63 -4.36
N PRO A 338 -27.59 17.59 -3.72
CA PRO A 338 -26.95 18.48 -2.73
C PRO A 338 -26.26 17.71 -1.60
N LEU A 339 -26.82 16.57 -1.18
CA LEU A 339 -26.18 15.67 -0.21
C LEU A 339 -24.89 15.08 -0.78
N GLY A 340 -24.92 14.58 -2.02
CA GLY A 340 -23.72 14.06 -2.71
C GLY A 340 -22.60 15.10 -2.79
N LYS A 341 -22.93 16.35 -3.13
CA LYS A 341 -21.97 17.47 -3.18
C LYS A 341 -21.34 17.75 -1.80
N MET A 342 -22.08 17.59 -0.71
CA MET A 342 -21.53 17.71 0.64
C MET A 342 -20.62 16.52 0.98
N LEU A 343 -21.03 15.30 0.63
CA LEU A 343 -20.31 14.07 0.94
C LEU A 343 -18.93 14.00 0.29
N VAL A 344 -18.79 14.46 -0.96
CA VAL A 344 -17.49 14.46 -1.68
C VAL A 344 -16.41 15.24 -0.94
N ASN A 345 -16.81 16.28 -0.21
CA ASN A 345 -15.87 17.16 0.50
C ASN A 345 -15.41 16.61 1.85
N LEU A 346 -15.92 15.44 2.27
CA LEU A 346 -15.57 14.81 3.54
C LEU A 346 -14.53 13.70 3.32
N PRO A 347 -13.43 13.66 4.10
CA PRO A 347 -12.38 12.65 3.96
C PRO A 347 -12.74 11.34 4.68
N VAL A 348 -13.97 10.85 4.49
CA VAL A 348 -14.52 9.64 5.13
C VAL A 348 -15.42 8.89 4.15
N ASP A 349 -15.69 7.61 4.44
CA ASP A 349 -16.62 6.80 3.66
C ASP A 349 -18.02 7.42 3.62
N VAL A 350 -18.74 7.19 2.52
CA VAL A 350 -20.06 7.80 2.24
C VAL A 350 -21.05 7.61 3.39
N SER A 351 -21.09 6.40 3.97
CA SER A 351 -21.95 6.08 5.12
C SER A 351 -21.61 6.91 6.37
N ILE A 352 -20.31 7.07 6.67
CA ILE A 352 -19.84 7.87 7.80
C ILE A 352 -20.10 9.36 7.54
N GLY A 353 -19.82 9.82 6.32
CA GLY A 353 -20.08 11.20 5.90
C GLY A 353 -21.56 11.56 6.04
N LYS A 354 -22.46 10.66 5.60
CA LYS A 354 -23.91 10.86 5.72
C LYS A 354 -24.32 10.88 7.19
N MET A 355 -23.79 9.98 8.01
CA MET A 355 -24.03 9.99 9.46
C MET A 355 -23.61 11.32 10.10
N LEU A 356 -22.43 11.86 9.74
CA LEU A 356 -21.95 13.15 10.26
C LEU A 356 -22.87 14.31 9.84
N ILE A 357 -23.26 14.37 8.57
CA ILE A 357 -24.19 15.40 8.06
C ILE A 357 -25.53 15.33 8.80
N MET A 358 -26.10 14.12 8.93
CA MET A 358 -27.35 13.92 9.67
C MET A 358 -27.19 14.27 11.15
N GLY A 359 -26.06 13.92 11.76
CA GLY A 359 -25.74 14.28 13.15
C GLY A 359 -25.70 15.80 13.36
N CYS A 360 -25.16 16.56 12.40
CA CYS A 360 -25.19 18.02 12.43
C CYS A 360 -26.64 18.55 12.32
N LEU A 361 -27.45 17.99 11.41
CA LEU A 361 -28.87 18.37 11.25
C LEU A 361 -29.70 18.09 12.52
N PHE A 362 -29.46 16.95 13.18
CA PHE A 362 -30.14 16.56 14.42
C PHE A 362 -29.49 17.13 15.70
N ARG A 363 -28.45 17.97 15.57
CA ARG A 363 -27.70 18.56 16.68
C ARG A 363 -27.13 17.53 17.67
N GLN A 364 -26.74 16.36 17.17
CA GLN A 364 -26.13 15.27 17.94
C GLN A 364 -24.59 15.26 17.85
N VAL A 365 -23.99 16.18 17.10
CA VAL A 365 -22.53 16.33 17.00
C VAL A 365 -22.06 17.30 18.07
N ARG A 366 -21.23 16.82 18.99
CA ARG A 366 -20.44 17.70 19.88
C ARG A 366 -19.21 18.18 19.11
N ILE A 367 -19.27 19.39 18.58
CA ILE A 367 -18.08 20.07 18.04
C ILE A 367 -17.22 20.47 19.24
N HIS A 368 -16.18 19.69 19.55
CA HIS A 368 -15.12 20.18 20.44
C HIS A 368 -14.34 21.24 19.67
N SER A 369 -14.32 22.46 20.19
CA SER A 369 -13.59 23.61 19.65
C SER A 369 -12.07 23.41 19.82
N LEU A 370 -11.49 22.49 19.06
CA LEU A 370 -10.04 22.23 19.02
C LEU A 370 -9.36 22.78 17.75
N LEU A 371 -10.06 23.52 16.89
CA LEU A 371 -9.54 24.05 15.63
C LEU A 371 -9.80 25.55 15.47
N LEU A 372 -9.28 26.37 16.41
CA LEU A 372 -9.15 27.83 16.24
C LEU A 372 -7.73 28.36 16.49
N HIS A 373 -6.72 27.48 16.52
CA HIS A 373 -5.33 27.89 16.48
C HIS A 373 -4.56 27.03 15.47
N GLN A 374 -4.54 27.48 14.22
CA GLN A 374 -3.35 27.51 13.37
C GLN A 374 -3.58 28.47 12.20
#